data_AF-A0A7K1KRR3-F1
#
_entry.id   AF-A0A7K1KRR3-F1
#
_cell.length_a   1.000
_cell.length_b   1.000
_cell.length_c   1.000
_cell.angle_alpha   90.00
_cell.angle_beta   90.00
_cell.angle_gamma   90.00
#
_symmetry.space_group_name_H-M   'P 1'
#
loop_
_entity.id
_entity.type
_entity.pdbx_description
1 polymer ?
#
loop_
_entity_poly.entity_id
_entity_poly.type
_entity_poly.pdbx_seq_one_letter_code
_entity_poly.pdbx_strand_id
1 'polypeptide(L)' 'MGLEVGWYLRFARTDRIEALVAPRGVAQVRHEMHSHPGWSLEVEERGDHALTRMTRIKPVYSGVDAPADQGTES' A
#
# COMPACT_ATOMS: atom_id res chain seq x y z
N MET A 1 -16.81 -8.58 14.25
CA MET A 1 -16.39 -9.38 13.07
C MET A 1 -15.20 -8.68 12.46
N GLY A 2 -14.01 -9.28 12.62
CA GLY A 2 -12.73 -8.69 12.25
C GLY A 2 -12.63 -8.50 10.75
N LEU A 3 -12.12 -7.33 10.35
CA LEU A 3 -11.75 -7.07 8.97
C LEU A 3 -10.49 -7.92 8.71
N GLU A 4 -10.64 -9.09 8.09
CA GLU A 4 -9.50 -9.92 7.71
C GLU A 4 -8.79 -9.26 6.53
N VAL A 5 -7.85 -8.35 6.82
CA VAL A 5 -6.90 -7.78 5.85
C VAL A 5 -5.74 -8.78 5.70
N GLY A 6 -6.06 -10.02 5.38
CA GLY A 6 -5.09 -11.02 4.94
C GLY A 6 -4.90 -10.91 3.43
N TRP A 7 -4.46 -9.75 2.93
CA TRP A 7 -4.34 -9.56 1.49
C TRP A 7 -3.16 -10.38 0.97
N TYR A 8 -3.50 -11.42 0.22
CA TYR A 8 -2.94 -11.98 -1.01
C TYR A 8 -1.73 -11.29 -1.70
N LEU A 9 -0.77 -10.72 -0.97
CA LEU A 9 0.52 -10.21 -1.47
C LEU A 9 1.36 -11.31 -2.11
N ARG A 10 0.96 -12.57 -1.93
CA ARG A 10 1.63 -13.74 -2.49
C ARG A 10 1.52 -13.83 -4.02
N PHE A 11 0.57 -13.15 -4.66
CA PHE A 11 0.36 -13.25 -6.12
C PHE A 11 0.83 -12.05 -6.93
N ALA A 12 1.12 -10.90 -6.31
CA ALA A 12 1.61 -9.74 -7.04
C ALA A 12 3.16 -9.74 -7.06
N ARG A 13 3.75 -9.93 -8.24
CA ARG A 13 5.19 -9.68 -8.49
C ARG A 13 5.43 -8.17 -8.60
N THR A 14 5.24 -7.45 -7.50
CA THR A 14 5.33 -5.99 -7.44
C THR A 14 6.18 -5.52 -6.26
N ASP A 15 6.73 -4.32 -6.42
CA ASP A 15 7.44 -3.59 -5.37
C ASP A 15 6.56 -2.53 -4.70
N ARG A 16 5.32 -2.33 -5.16
CA ARG A 16 4.37 -1.34 -4.64
C ARG A 16 2.97 -1.94 -4.50
N ILE A 17 2.39 -1.82 -3.32
CA ILE A 17 1.01 -2.23 -3.05
C ILE A 17 0.23 -1.01 -2.64
N GLU A 18 -0.93 -0.81 -3.24
CA GLU A 18 -1.87 0.23 -2.87
C GLU A 18 -3.17 -0.40 -2.35
N ALA A 19 -3.64 0.09 -1.21
CA ALA A 19 -4.90 -0.34 -0.63
C ALA A 19 -5.68 0.87 -0.10
N LEU A 20 -6.89 1.05 -0.60
CA LEU A 20 -7.85 2.01 -0.06
C LEU A 20 -8.58 1.37 1.12
N VAL A 21 -8.42 1.91 2.32
CA VAL A 21 -8.98 1.36 3.56
C VAL A 21 -9.83 2.40 4.27
N ALA A 22 -10.82 1.96 5.05
CA ALA A 22 -11.49 2.85 5.99
C ALA A 22 -10.46 3.39 7.01
N PRO A 23 -10.64 4.60 7.60
CA PRO A 23 -9.67 5.21 8.51
C PRO A 23 -9.28 4.31 9.69
N ARG A 24 -10.25 3.57 10.25
CA ARG A 24 -10.01 2.57 11.31
C ARG A 24 -9.10 1.40 10.89
N GLY A 25 -9.02 1.12 9.59
CA GLY A 25 -8.19 0.07 9.01
C GLY A 25 -6.71 0.44 8.91
N VAL A 26 -6.36 1.73 8.99
CA VAL A 26 -4.95 2.19 8.90
C VAL A 26 -4.10 1.59 10.04
N ALA A 27 -4.65 1.48 11.24
CA ALA A 27 -3.96 0.89 12.38
C ALA A 27 -3.58 -0.59 12.12
N GLN A 28 -4.46 -1.33 11.44
CA GLN A 28 -4.21 -2.71 11.04
C GLN A 28 -3.12 -2.78 9.97
N VAL A 29 -3.16 -1.91 8.96
CA VAL A 29 -2.09 -1.84 7.93
C VAL A 29 -0.73 -1.53 8.57
N ARG A 30 -0.69 -0.61 9.56
CA ARG A 30 0.53 -0.31 10.31
C ARG A 30 1.04 -1.50 11.13
N HIS A 31 0.13 -2.28 11.72
CA HIS A 31 0.48 -3.48 12.47
C HIS A 31 1.09 -4.56 11.57
N GLU A 32 0.46 -4.86 10.43
CA GLU A 32 1.00 -5.81 9.46
C GLU A 32 2.38 -5.37 8.93
N MET A 33 2.55 -4.07 8.67
CA MET A 33 3.83 -3.50 8.26
C MET A 33 4.97 -3.70 9.26
N HIS A 34 4.66 -3.79 10.56
CA HIS A 34 5.69 -4.03 11.58
C HIS A 34 6.40 -5.38 11.37
N SER A 35 5.70 -6.36 10.80
CA SER A 35 6.26 -7.68 10.45
C SER A 35 7.10 -7.67 9.16
N HIS A 36 7.15 -6.53 8.45
CA HIS A 36 7.74 -6.41 7.12
C HIS A 36 8.77 -5.26 7.06
N PRO A 37 9.94 -5.37 7.74
CA PRO A 37 10.92 -4.28 7.87
C PRO A 37 11.59 -3.85 6.54
N GLY A 38 11.46 -4.64 5.47
CA GLY A 38 11.96 -4.30 4.14
C GLY A 38 11.04 -3.40 3.32
N TRP A 39 9.97 -2.89 3.91
CA TRP A 39 8.96 -2.07 3.25
C TRP A 39 8.77 -0.74 3.99
N SER A 40 8.47 0.32 3.25
CA SER A 40 7.95 1.58 3.76
C SER A 40 6.43 1.64 3.61
N LEU A 41 5.78 2.47 4.43
CA LEU A 41 4.35 2.73 4.37
C LEU A 41 4.09 4.24 4.30
N GLU A 42 3.36 4.66 3.29
CA GLU A 42 2.74 5.98 3.21
C GLU A 42 1.24 5.85 3.40
N VAL A 43 0.64 6.84 4.07
CA VAL A 43 -0.80 6.91 4.27
C VAL A 43 -1.26 8.29 3.84
N GLU A 44 -2.21 8.33 2.92
CA GLU A 44 -2.81 9.55 2.41
C GLU A 44 -4.32 9.52 2.71
N GLU A 45 -4.80 10.53 3.43
CA GLU A 45 -6.23 10.66 3.73
C GLU A 45 -7.00 11.09 2.47
N ARG A 46 -8.09 10.39 2.18
CA ARG A 46 -8.95 10.58 1.01
C ARG A 46 -10.41 10.56 1.45
N GLY A 47 -10.85 11.66 2.06
CA GLY A 47 -12.24 11.83 2.51
C GLY A 47 -12.62 10.83 3.61
N ASP A 48 -13.52 9.90 3.29
CA ASP A 48 -14.00 8.84 4.20
C ASP A 48 -13.10 7.58 4.21
N HIS A 49 -12.01 7.60 3.43
CA HIS A 49 -11.03 6.53 3.34
C HIS A 49 -9.60 7.06 3.49
N ALA A 50 -8.65 6.13 3.62
CA ALA A 50 -7.23 6.39 3.57
C ALA A 50 -6.59 5.47 2.52
N LEU A 51 -5.82 6.04 1.62
CA LEU A 51 -5.00 5.29 0.68
C LEU A 51 -3.67 4.96 1.37
N THR A 52 -3.41 3.67 1.52
CA THR A 52 -2.16 3.15 2.05
C THR A 52 -1.29 2.65 0.90
N ARG A 53 -0.02 3.05 0.90
CA ARG A 53 0.97 2.64 -0.11
C ARG A 53 2.14 1.98 0.58
N MET A 54 2.33 0.69 0.33
CA MET A 54 3.47 -0.07 0.83
C MET A 54 4.48 -0.21 -0.30
N THR A 55 5.72 0.21 -0.07
CA THR A 55 6.78 0.17 -1.09
C THR A 55 7.99 -0.58 -0.57
N ARG A 56 8.56 -1.50 -1.36
CA ARG A 56 9.82 -2.16 -0.97
C ARG A 56 10.94 -1.15 -0.93
N ILE A 57 11.69 -1.13 0.18
CA ILE A 57 12.88 -0.29 0.33
C ILE A 57 13.96 -0.69 -0.69
N LYS A 58 14.07 -2.01 -0.94
CA LYS A 58 14.93 -2.56 -1.99
C LYS A 58 14.05 -3.24 -3.06
N PRO A 59 13.78 -2.56 -4.19
CA PRO A 59 12.99 -3.10 -5.29
C PRO A 59 13.60 -4.39 -5.85
N VAL A 60 12.75 -5.33 -6.27
CA VAL A 60 13.14 -6.63 -6.86
C VAL A 60 12.56 -6.81 -8.27
N TYR A 61 11.50 -6.06 -8.60
CA TYR A 61 10.76 -6.15 -9.87
C TYR A 61 10.89 -4.86 -10.71
N SER A 62 11.99 -4.11 -10.52
CA SER A 62 12.26 -2.83 -11.18
C SER A 62 11.92 -2.84 -12.69
N GLY A 63 10.89 -2.09 -13.08
CA GLY A 63 10.49 -1.90 -14.49
C GLY A 63 8.98 -2.00 -14.78
N VAL A 64 8.15 -2.44 -13.83
CA VAL A 64 6.70 -2.67 -14.08
C VAL A 64 5.78 -1.65 -13.40
N ASP A 65 6.23 -1.01 -12.32
CA ASP A 65 5.36 -0.25 -11.40
C ASP A 65 5.71 1.24 -11.24
N ALA A 66 6.25 1.89 -12.27
CA ALA A 66 6.32 3.35 -12.26
C ALA A 66 4.88 3.89 -12.29
N PRO A 67 4.47 4.79 -11.37
CA PRO A 67 3.14 5.38 -11.43
C PRO A 67 3.02 6.09 -12.79
N ALA A 68 1.94 5.83 -13.52
CA ALA A 68 1.56 6.67 -14.63
C ALA A 68 1.48 8.09 -14.08
N ASP A 69 2.31 8.99 -14.63
CA ASP A 69 2.21 10.42 -14.42
C ASP A 69 0.74 10.80 -14.64
N GLN A 70 0.01 11.06 -13.55
CA GLN A 70 -1.29 11.67 -13.66
C GLN A 70 -1.02 13.12 -13.99
N GLY A 71 -0.82 13.36 -15.29
CA GLY A 71 -0.84 14.68 -15.87
C GLY A 71 -2.05 15.40 -15.30
N THR A 72 -1.77 16.46 -14.54
CA THR A 72 -2.79 17.41 -14.17
C THR A 72 -3.22 18.09 -15.46
N GLU A 73 -4.34 17.67 -16.01
CA GLU A 73 -5.04 18.47 -17.00
C GLU A 73 -5.47 19.78 -16.32
N SER A 74 -4.92 20.88 -16.78
CA SER A 74 -5.44 22.25 -16.61
C SER A 74 -5.04 23.07 -17.82
#